data_AF-A0A3N9UBB5-F1
#
_entry.id   AF-A0A3N9UBB5-F1
#
_cell.length_a   1.000
_cell.length_b   1.000
_cell.length_c   1.000
_cell.angle_alpha   90.00
_cell.angle_beta   90.00
_cell.angle_gamma   90.00
#
_symmetry.space_group_name_H-M   'P 1'
#
loop_
_entity.id
_entity.type
_entity.pdbx_description
1 polymer ?
#
loop_
_entity_poly.entity_id
_entity_poly.type
_entity_poly.pdbx_seq_one_letter_code
_entity_poly.pdbx_strand_id
1 'polypeptide(L)' 'MKNPLAMQGLIYLVLAIVFTYFAISQVNASGWTIMTYLMIAMATVNFVTGIKFVAIGLTKKKE' A
#
# COMPACT_ATOMS: atom_id res chain seq x y z
N MET A 1 -18.85 -9.08 12.83
CA MET A 1 -17.44 -9.13 12.35
C MET A 1 -16.94 -7.71 12.19
N LYS A 2 -15.86 -7.34 12.87
CA LYS A 2 -15.33 -5.97 12.94
C LYS A 2 -14.84 -5.52 11.55
N ASN A 3 -15.61 -4.68 10.88
CA ASN A 3 -15.29 -3.86 9.71
C ASN A 3 -14.27 -4.43 8.69
N PRO A 4 -14.67 -5.33 7.78
CA PRO A 4 -13.78 -6.02 6.85
C PRO A 4 -13.01 -5.08 5.91
N LEU A 5 -13.59 -3.93 5.55
CA LEU A 5 -12.97 -2.93 4.68
C LEU A 5 -11.76 -2.24 5.33
N ALA A 6 -11.86 -1.91 6.62
CA ALA A 6 -10.74 -1.29 7.34
C ALA A 6 -9.56 -2.26 7.48
N MET A 7 -9.82 -3.55 7.74
CA MET A 7 -8.79 -4.59 7.81
C MET A 7 -8.12 -4.78 6.44
N GLN A 8 -8.92 -4.86 5.36
CA GLN A 8 -8.38 -4.96 4.01
C GLN A 8 -7.50 -3.75 3.66
N GLY A 9 -7.94 -2.54 4.01
CA GLY A 9 -7.15 -1.32 3.83
C GLY A 9 -5.81 -1.35 4.57
N LEU A 10 -5.77 -1.88 5.79
CA LEU A 10 -4.51 -2.05 6.53
C LEU A 10 -3.55 -3.01 5.82
N ILE A 11 -4.04 -4.11 5.23
CA ILE A 11 -3.20 -5.04 4.46
C ILE A 11 -2.56 -4.32 3.26
N TYR A 12 -3.33 -3.52 2.53
CA TYR A 12 -2.81 -2.71 1.43
C TYR A 12 -1.71 -1.74 1.90
N LEU A 13 -1.87 -1.10 3.07
CA LEU A 13 -0.86 -0.21 3.63
C LEU A 13 0.44 -0.95 4.03
N VAL A 14 0.31 -2.12 4.65
CA VAL A 14 1.47 -2.96 4.98
C VAL A 14 2.21 -3.39 3.71
N LEU A 15 1.47 -3.84 2.69
CA LEU A 15 2.07 -4.20 1.40
C LEU A 15 2.76 -3.01 0.75
N ALA A 16 2.18 -1.80 0.82
CA ALA A 16 2.81 -0.59 0.30
C ALA A 16 4.18 -0.33 0.94
N ILE A 17 4.28 -0.45 2.28
CA ILE A 17 5.55 -0.31 3.01
C ILE A 17 6.57 -1.36 2.55
N VAL A 18 6.15 -2.61 2.37
CA VAL A 18 7.03 -3.70 1.90
C VAL A 18 7.54 -3.41 0.47
N PHE A 19 6.67 -2.97 -0.44
CA PHE A 19 7.08 -2.58 -1.79
C PHE A 19 8.04 -1.39 -1.78
N THR A 20 7.83 -0.40 -0.91
CA THR A 20 8.78 0.72 -0.74
C THR A 20 10.14 0.25 -0.24
N TYR A 21 10.18 -0.65 0.73
CA TYR A 21 11.43 -1.25 1.22
C TYR A 21 12.19 -1.96 0.10
N PHE A 22 11.50 -2.80 -0.69
CA PHE A 22 12.14 -3.49 -1.81
C PHE A 22 12.58 -2.54 -2.92
N ALA A 23 11.80 -1.49 -3.22
CA ALA A 23 12.23 -0.47 -4.18
C ALA A 23 13.53 0.22 -3.73
N ILE A 24 13.64 0.59 -2.46
CA ILE A 24 14.88 1.19 -1.90
C ILE A 24 16.04 0.21 -1.99
N SER A 25 15.83 -1.05 -1.59
CA SER A 25 16.85 -2.09 -1.71
C SER A 25 17.31 -2.28 -3.16
N GLN A 26 16.38 -2.24 -4.12
CA GLN A 26 16.67 -2.36 -5.54
C GLN A 26 17.46 -1.14 -6.08
N VAL A 27 17.14 0.08 -5.63
CA VAL A 27 17.94 1.28 -5.96
C VAL A 27 19.37 1.13 -5.44
N ASN A 28 19.52 0.67 -4.20
CA ASN A 28 20.85 0.52 -3.61
C ASN A 28 21.68 -0.59 -4.29
N ALA A 29 21.03 -1.65 -4.78
CA ALA A 29 21.70 -2.79 -5.40
C ALA A 29 21.95 -2.63 -6.92
N SER A 30 21.04 -1.99 -7.65
CA SER A 30 21.11 -1.92 -9.12
C SER A 30 20.66 -0.59 -9.71
N GLY A 31 20.40 0.42 -8.87
CA GLY A 31 19.98 1.75 -9.30
C GLY A 31 18.53 1.84 -9.78
N TRP A 32 18.27 2.85 -10.60
CA TRP A 32 16.94 3.19 -11.11
C TRP A 32 16.57 2.34 -12.33
N THR A 33 16.24 1.07 -12.09
CA THR A 33 15.80 0.13 -13.13
C THR A 33 14.30 0.22 -13.38
N ILE A 34 13.82 -0.35 -14.49
CA ILE A 34 12.37 -0.48 -14.75
C ILE A 34 11.65 -1.22 -13.61
N MET A 35 12.28 -2.22 -12.99
CA MET A 35 11.71 -2.94 -11.85
C MET A 35 11.54 -2.01 -10.64
N THR A 36 12.51 -1.14 -10.37
CA THR A 36 12.41 -0.13 -9.32
C THR A 36 11.18 0.77 -9.52
N TYR A 37 10.98 1.28 -10.74
CA TYR A 37 9.82 2.12 -11.05
C TYR A 37 8.50 1.36 -10.95
N LEU A 38 8.47 0.09 -11.35
CA LEU A 38 7.28 -0.77 -11.18
C LEU A 38 6.95 -0.99 -9.70
N MET A 39 7.95 -1.24 -8.85
CA MET A 39 7.75 -1.37 -7.40
C MET A 39 7.21 -0.08 -6.78
N ILE A 40 7.72 1.09 -7.20
CA ILE A 40 7.22 2.40 -6.74
C ILE A 40 5.78 2.63 -7.20
N ALA A 41 5.46 2.32 -8.45
CA ALA A 41 4.10 2.44 -8.98
C ALA A 41 3.12 1.55 -8.19
N MET A 42 3.51 0.30 -7.94
CA MET A 42 2.73 -0.64 -7.12
C MET A 42 2.55 -0.12 -5.69
N ALA A 43 3.61 0.37 -5.04
CA ALA A 43 3.51 0.95 -3.70
C ALA A 43 2.51 2.12 -3.68
N THR A 44 2.54 2.99 -4.68
CA THR A 44 1.62 4.13 -4.82
C THR A 44 0.16 3.68 -4.92
N VAL A 45 -0.13 2.71 -5.79
CA VAL A 45 -1.49 2.15 -5.93
C VAL A 45 -1.98 1.53 -4.62
N ASN A 46 -1.10 0.81 -3.92
CA ASN A 46 -1.41 0.20 -2.63
C ASN A 46 -1.67 1.26 -1.54
N PHE A 47 -0.89 2.34 -1.48
CA PHE A 47 -1.13 3.45 -0.54
C PHE A 47 -2.49 4.10 -0.76
N VAL A 48 -2.81 4.48 -2.01
CA VAL A 48 -4.09 5.13 -2.35
C VAL A 48 -5.26 4.20 -2.01
N THR A 49 -5.16 2.92 -2.37
CA THR A 49 -6.21 1.92 -2.11
C THR A 49 -6.37 1.67 -0.61
N GLY A 50 -5.26 1.50 0.11
CA GLY A 50 -5.25 1.27 1.55
C GLY A 50 -5.86 2.43 2.34
N ILE A 51 -5.45 3.67 2.04
CA ILE A 51 -6.01 4.88 2.66
C ILE A 51 -7.52 4.96 2.39
N LYS A 52 -7.94 4.76 1.14
CA LYS A 52 -9.37 4.81 0.77
C LYS A 52 -10.19 3.77 1.53
N PHE A 53 -9.72 2.54 1.64
CA PHE A 53 -10.44 1.46 2.32
C PHE A 53 -10.49 1.66 3.84
N VAL A 54 -9.41 2.13 4.45
CA VAL A 54 -9.43 2.51 5.88
C VAL A 54 -10.41 3.66 6.10
N ALA A 55 -10.38 4.72 5.28
CA ALA A 55 -11.27 5.86 5.43
C ALA A 55 -12.76 5.48 5.28
N ILE A 56 -13.10 4.68 4.26
CA ILE A 56 -14.48 4.19 4.06
C ILE A 56 -14.89 3.27 5.21
N GLY A 57 -14.00 2.37 5.64
CA GLY A 57 -14.26 1.49 6.78
C GLY A 57 -14.62 2.32 8.02
N LEU A 58 -13.78 3.29 8.40
CA LEU A 58 -14.01 4.09 9.60
C LEU A 58 -15.28 4.96 9.53
N THR A 59 -15.64 5.49 8.36
CA THR A 59 -16.81 6.35 8.18
C THR A 59 -18.13 5.57 8.13
N LYS A 60 -18.17 4.38 7.51
CA LYS A 60 -19.37 3.53 7.42
C LYS A 60 -19.78 2.83 8.73
N LYS A 61 -19.14 3.16 9.86
CA LYS A 61 -19.50 2.62 11.19
C LYS A 61 -20.79 3.24 11.78
N LYS A 62 -21.46 4.15 11.07
CA LYS A 62 -22.51 5.01 11.64
C LYS A 62 -23.93 4.81 11.09
N GLU A 63 -24.19 3.78 10.30
CA GLU A 63 -25.54 3.36 9.91
C GLU A 63 -25.97 2.11 10.67
#